data_AF-A0A094RQT3-F1
#
_entry.id   AF-A0A094RQT3-F1
#
_cell.length_a   1.000
_cell.length_b   1.000
_cell.length_c   1.000
_cell.angle_alpha   90.00
_cell.angle_beta   90.00
_cell.angle_gamma   90.00
#
_symmetry.space_group_name_H-M   'P 1'
#
loop_
_entity.id
_entity.type
_entity.pdbx_description
1 polymer ?
#
loop_
_entity_poly.entity_id
_entity_poly.type
_entity_poly.pdbx_seq_one_letter_code
_entity_poly.pdbx_strand_id
1 'polypeptide(L)'
;MANTTHDPMVQLLAPDGSLVPSERAEEFLPYFQQLTDDNIKRFFRDMSVIRRFDTEATNLQRQGQLALWIPSHGQEGAQVGSAHAVRPQDHIFPAYREHAVAMIRGVDVFDIIRLVRGLTHGGWNPNDPRFRNFHLYTLVIGS
;
A
#
# COMPACT_ATOMS: atom_id res chain seq x y z
N MET A 1 -24.45 22.67 -19.99
CA MET A 1 -23.14 22.35 -19.37
C MET A 1 -23.43 22.04 -17.91
N ALA A 2 -23.40 20.76 -17.54
CA ALA A 2 -23.84 20.33 -16.21
C ALA A 2 -22.85 20.84 -15.16
N ASN A 3 -23.34 21.74 -14.32
CA ASN A 3 -22.67 22.23 -13.12
C ASN A 3 -22.84 21.13 -12.05
N THR A 4 -21.93 20.15 -12.03
CA THR A 4 -21.84 19.18 -10.95
C THR A 4 -21.17 19.86 -9.76
N THR A 5 -21.95 20.09 -8.71
CA THR A 5 -21.48 20.34 -7.35
C THR A 5 -20.65 19.14 -6.88
N HIS A 6 -19.40 19.06 -7.33
CA HIS A 6 -18.39 18.18 -6.74
C HIS A 6 -18.03 18.76 -5.38
N ASP A 7 -18.32 18.03 -4.31
CA ASP A 7 -17.59 18.21 -3.07
C ASP A 7 -16.10 17.96 -3.41
N PRO A 8 -15.23 18.98 -3.41
CA PRO A 8 -13.90 18.83 -4.00
C PRO A 8 -13.06 17.92 -3.10
N MET A 9 -12.60 16.78 -3.62
CA MET A 9 -11.71 15.90 -2.87
C MET A 9 -10.42 16.64 -2.47
N VAL A 10 -9.78 16.19 -1.39
CA VAL A 10 -8.42 16.64 -1.04
C VAL A 10 -7.49 16.20 -2.16
N GLN A 11 -6.88 17.16 -2.85
CA GLN A 11 -5.97 16.92 -3.97
C GLN A 11 -4.79 17.88 -3.85
N LEU A 12 -3.57 17.34 -3.88
CA LEU A 12 -2.34 18.15 -3.88
C LEU A 12 -1.73 18.24 -5.29
N LEU A 13 -1.76 17.14 -6.04
CA LEU A 13 -1.13 17.03 -7.36
C LEU A 13 -2.17 16.86 -8.45
N ALA A 14 -1.99 17.56 -9.57
CA ALA A 14 -2.73 17.33 -10.80
C ALA A 14 -2.21 16.05 -11.52
N PRO A 15 -2.94 15.49 -12.50
CA PRO A 15 -2.54 14.25 -13.18
C PRO A 15 -1.19 14.32 -13.92
N ASP A 16 -0.74 15.51 -14.30
CA ASP A 16 0.57 15.74 -14.93
C ASP A 16 1.71 15.86 -13.91
N GLY A 17 1.40 15.77 -12.61
CA GLY A 17 2.35 15.89 -11.51
C GLY A 17 2.60 17.32 -11.03
N SER A 18 1.94 18.32 -11.61
CA SER A 18 2.03 19.70 -11.12
C SER A 18 1.38 19.84 -9.74
N LEU A 19 2.00 20.64 -8.86
CA LEU A 19 1.48 20.92 -7.52
C LEU A 19 0.40 22.00 -7.61
N VAL A 20 -0.86 21.56 -7.64
CA VAL A 20 -2.05 22.42 -7.72
C VAL A 20 -3.02 21.99 -6.60
N PRO A 21 -2.78 22.45 -5.36
CA PRO A 21 -3.60 22.07 -4.22
C PRO A 21 -5.05 22.55 -4.38
N SER A 22 -6.01 21.69 -4.06
CA SER A 22 -7.40 22.11 -3.90
C SER A 22 -7.58 22.93 -2.61
N GLU A 23 -8.65 23.71 -2.51
CA GLU A 23 -8.97 24.51 -1.30
C GLU A 23 -9.00 23.64 -0.03
N ARG A 24 -9.58 22.42 -0.12
CA ARG A 24 -9.60 21.48 1.02
C ARG A 24 -8.23 20.88 1.35
N ALA A 25 -7.25 21.00 0.46
CA ALA A 25 -5.90 20.53 0.71
C ALA A 25 -5.06 21.51 1.53
N GLU A 26 -5.52 22.76 1.72
CA GLU A 26 -4.79 23.81 2.45
C GLU A 26 -4.39 23.37 3.87
N GLU A 27 -5.30 22.71 4.60
CA GLU A 27 -5.03 22.17 5.94
C GLU A 27 -3.87 21.16 5.95
N PHE A 28 -3.66 20.46 4.83
CA PHE A 28 -2.66 19.40 4.71
C PHE A 28 -1.31 19.88 4.15
N LEU A 29 -1.24 21.10 3.61
CA LEU A 29 -0.02 21.66 3.03
C LEU A 29 1.17 21.68 4.00
N PRO A 30 1.02 22.03 5.30
CA PRO A 30 2.14 22.01 6.23
C PRO A 30 2.78 20.63 6.39
N TYR A 31 2.01 19.54 6.27
CA TYR A 31 2.54 18.17 6.32
C TYR A 31 3.22 17.80 5.01
N PHE A 32 2.64 18.17 3.87
CA PHE A 32 3.24 17.95 2.56
C PHE A 32 4.59 18.66 2.42
N GLN A 33 4.69 19.90 2.90
CA GLN A 33 5.91 20.71 2.85
C GLN A 33 7.06 20.18 3.73
N GLN A 34 6.76 19.29 4.69
CA GLN A 34 7.78 18.61 5.50
C GLN A 34 8.42 17.43 4.75
N LEU A 35 7.84 16.97 3.64
CA LEU A 35 8.41 15.88 2.84
C LEU A 35 9.68 16.35 2.15
N THR A 36 10.75 15.59 2.36
CA THR A 36 12.03 15.80 1.67
C THR A 36 12.03 15.09 0.31
N ASP A 37 12.96 15.47 -0.57
CA ASP A 37 13.21 14.75 -1.83
C ASP A 37 13.47 13.26 -1.60
N ASP A 38 14.15 12.90 -0.50
CA ASP A 38 14.42 11.50 -0.16
C ASP A 38 13.14 10.75 0.22
N ASN A 39 12.19 11.41 0.89
CA ASN A 39 10.87 10.84 1.14
C ASN A 39 10.14 10.59 -0.19
N ILE A 40 10.13 11.58 -1.08
CA ILE A 40 9.44 11.49 -2.38
C ILE A 40 10.04 10.36 -3.24
N LYS A 41 11.38 10.30 -3.35
CA LYS A 41 12.08 9.22 -4.05
C LYS A 41 11.78 7.86 -3.43
N ARG A 42 11.70 7.78 -2.10
CA ARG A 42 11.36 6.54 -1.40
C ARG A 42 9.94 6.09 -1.72
N PHE A 43 8.96 7.00 -1.69
CA PHE A 43 7.57 6.67 -2.02
C PHE A 43 7.43 6.18 -3.46
N PHE A 44 8.10 6.86 -4.39
CA PHE A 44 8.14 6.43 -5.79
C PHE A 44 8.77 5.04 -5.96
N ARG A 45 9.86 4.75 -5.24
CA ARG A 45 10.50 3.44 -5.24
C ARG A 45 9.57 2.36 -4.70
N ASP A 46 8.95 2.60 -3.55
CA ASP A 46 8.05 1.63 -2.91
C ASP A 46 6.84 1.32 -3.82
N MET A 47 6.23 2.35 -4.44
CA MET A 47 5.15 2.18 -5.43
C MET A 47 5.61 1.39 -6.66
N SER A 48 6.82 1.67 -7.16
CA SER A 48 7.35 1.00 -8.36
C SER A 48 7.69 -0.47 -8.09
N VAL A 49 8.26 -0.78 -6.93
CA VAL A 49 8.58 -2.15 -6.51
C VAL A 49 7.29 -2.96 -6.33
N ILE A 50 6.30 -2.42 -5.61
CA ILE A 50 5.08 -3.18 -5.34
C ILE A 50 4.24 -3.41 -6.61
N ARG A 51 4.21 -2.43 -7.52
CA ARG A 51 3.63 -2.58 -8.86
C ARG A 51 4.24 -3.75 -9.61
N ARG A 52 5.58 -3.86 -9.60
CA ARG A 52 6.28 -4.96 -10.27
C ARG A 52 5.98 -6.29 -9.61
N PHE A 53 6.01 -6.34 -8.29
CA PHE A 53 5.65 -7.52 -7.52
C PHE A 53 4.23 -8.01 -7.85
N ASP A 54 3.25 -7.12 -7.89
CA ASP A 54 1.85 -7.44 -8.20
C ASP A 54 1.69 -8.05 -9.62
N THR A 55 2.39 -7.47 -10.61
CA THR A 55 2.42 -8.02 -11.96
C THR A 55 2.98 -9.45 -11.99
N GLU A 56 4.11 -9.69 -11.32
CA GLU A 56 4.72 -11.03 -11.32
C GLU A 56 3.89 -12.06 -10.54
N ALA A 57 3.31 -11.66 -9.41
CA ALA A 57 2.45 -12.53 -8.63
C ALA A 57 1.14 -12.87 -9.37
N THR A 58 0.59 -11.91 -10.12
CA THR A 58 -0.51 -12.17 -11.06
C THR A 58 -0.11 -13.19 -12.13
N ASN A 59 1.10 -13.08 -12.70
CA ASN A 59 1.60 -14.06 -13.66
C ASN A 59 1.76 -15.45 -13.04
N LEU A 60 2.30 -15.54 -11.82
CA LEU A 60 2.43 -16.80 -11.08
C LEU A 60 1.08 -17.45 -10.79
N GLN A 61 0.08 -16.66 -10.40
CA GLN A 61 -1.28 -17.16 -10.17
C GLN A 61 -1.90 -17.72 -11.46
N ARG A 62 -1.74 -17.02 -12.59
CA ARG A 62 -2.21 -17.51 -13.91
C ARG A 62 -1.52 -18.80 -14.37
N GLN A 63 -0.31 -19.05 -13.89
CA GLN A 63 0.45 -20.29 -14.13
C GLN A 63 0.14 -21.40 -13.10
N GLY A 64 -0.84 -21.18 -12.21
CA GLY A 64 -1.21 -22.15 -11.16
C GLY A 64 -0.16 -22.29 -10.04
N GLN A 65 0.79 -21.35 -9.92
CA GLN A 65 1.84 -21.40 -8.91
C GLN A 65 1.39 -20.86 -7.55
N LEU A 66 0.33 -20.05 -7.50
CA LEU A 66 -0.27 -19.50 -6.28
C LEU A 66 -1.70 -20.02 -6.13
N ALA A 67 -2.09 -20.35 -4.90
CA ALA A 67 -3.47 -20.76 -4.60
C ALA A 67 -4.44 -19.58 -4.71
N LEU A 68 -3.98 -18.39 -4.34
CA LEU A 68 -4.73 -17.13 -4.40
C LEU A 68 -3.78 -16.00 -4.79
N TRP A 69 -4.28 -15.01 -5.53
CA TRP A 69 -3.64 -13.72 -5.68
C TRP A 69 -4.69 -12.62 -5.77
N ILE A 70 -4.46 -11.50 -5.09
CA ILE A 70 -5.37 -10.36 -5.11
C ILE A 70 -4.60 -9.14 -5.61
N PRO A 71 -4.80 -8.73 -6.88
CA PRO A 71 -4.14 -7.56 -7.40
C PRO A 71 -4.52 -6.27 -6.66
N SER A 72 -3.56 -5.38 -6.49
CA SER A 72 -3.74 -4.04 -5.90
C SER A 72 -3.32 -2.92 -6.85
N HIS A 73 -3.21 -3.22 -8.15
CA HIS A 73 -2.85 -2.26 -9.19
C HIS A 73 -3.71 -0.99 -9.12
N GLY A 74 -3.05 0.17 -9.12
CA GLY A 74 -3.70 1.48 -9.01
C GLY A 74 -4.00 1.94 -7.58
N GLN A 75 -3.73 1.12 -6.57
CA GLN A 75 -3.88 1.49 -5.15
C GLN A 75 -2.54 1.77 -4.45
N GLU A 76 -1.42 1.80 -5.19
CA GLU A 76 -0.09 1.87 -4.59
C GLU A 76 0.11 3.18 -3.82
N GLY A 77 -0.38 4.30 -4.36
CA GLY A 77 -0.28 5.61 -3.69
C GLY A 77 -1.00 5.66 -2.35
N ALA A 78 -2.21 5.08 -2.26
CA ALA A 78 -2.98 5.03 -1.03
C ALA A 78 -2.27 4.16 0.04
N GLN A 79 -1.70 3.03 -0.37
CA GLN A 79 -0.97 2.14 0.55
C GLN A 79 0.37 2.73 1.00
N VAL A 80 1.18 3.24 0.08
CA VAL A 80 2.50 3.80 0.40
C VAL A 80 2.37 5.05 1.26
N GLY A 81 1.45 5.96 0.92
CA GLY A 81 1.21 7.17 1.70
C GLY A 81 0.77 6.85 3.14
N SER A 82 -0.22 5.97 3.31
CA SER A 82 -0.67 5.56 4.65
C SER A 82 0.40 4.80 5.44
N ALA A 83 1.17 3.92 4.79
CA ALA A 83 2.23 3.14 5.45
C ALA A 83 3.43 3.98 5.93
N HIS A 84 3.70 5.13 5.31
CA HIS A 84 4.72 6.07 5.78
C HIS A 84 4.17 7.10 6.78
N ALA A 85 2.85 7.32 6.82
CA ALA A 85 2.21 8.22 7.78
C ALA A 85 2.02 7.60 9.17
N VAL A 86 2.02 6.26 9.28
CA VAL A 86 1.89 5.55 10.57
C VAL A 86 3.12 5.71 11.45
N ARG A 87 2.90 5.74 12.77
CA ARG A 87 3.98 5.78 13.75
C ARG A 87 4.56 4.38 14.00
N PRO A 88 5.77 4.26 14.58
CA PRO A 88 6.37 2.96 14.86
C PRO A 88 5.52 2.06 15.77
N GLN A 89 4.87 2.62 16.78
CA GLN A 89 4.04 1.89 17.74
C GLN A 89 2.67 1.46 17.21
N ASP A 90 2.21 2.03 16.10
CA ASP A 90 0.86 1.79 15.61
C ASP A 90 0.70 0.35 15.12
N HIS A 91 -0.43 -0.26 15.46
CA HIS A 91 -0.83 -1.56 14.96
C HIS A 91 -1.65 -1.41 13.69
N ILE A 92 -1.32 -2.22 12.67
CA ILE A 92 -2.00 -2.19 11.38
C ILE A 92 -2.66 -3.54 11.16
N PHE A 93 -3.98 -3.53 10.99
CA PHE A 93 -4.78 -4.70 10.69
C PHE A 93 -5.17 -4.66 9.21
N PRO A 94 -4.38 -5.28 8.32
CA PRO A 94 -4.65 -5.26 6.89
C PRO A 94 -5.86 -6.13 6.54
N ALA A 95 -6.47 -5.82 5.40
CA ALA A 95 -7.28 -6.79 4.68
C ALA A 95 -6.35 -7.77 3.95
N TYR A 96 -6.66 -8.13 2.72
CA TYR A 96 -5.95 -9.17 1.96
C TYR A 96 -5.09 -8.63 0.80
N ARG A 97 -5.01 -7.30 0.60
CA ARG A 97 -4.32 -6.71 -0.56
C ARG A 97 -3.38 -5.54 -0.24
N GLU A 98 -3.08 -5.32 1.04
CA GLU A 98 -2.18 -4.26 1.52
C GLU A 98 -0.71 -4.70 1.44
N HIS A 99 -0.28 -5.08 0.23
CA HIS A 99 1.07 -5.60 -0.03
C HIS A 99 2.16 -4.55 0.14
N ALA A 100 1.92 -3.29 -0.25
CA ALA A 100 2.90 -2.22 -0.10
C ALA A 100 3.10 -1.88 1.38
N VAL A 101 2.02 -1.89 2.16
CA VAL A 101 2.07 -1.66 3.61
C VAL A 101 2.88 -2.76 4.30
N ALA A 102 2.63 -4.03 3.95
CA ALA A 102 3.39 -5.17 4.46
C ALA A 102 4.90 -5.01 4.22
N MET A 103 5.27 -4.72 2.97
CA MET A 103 6.66 -4.47 2.57
C MET A 103 7.28 -3.31 3.36
N ILE A 104 6.57 -2.18 3.44
CA ILE A 104 7.03 -0.99 4.17
C ILE A 104 7.14 -1.25 5.66
N ARG A 105 6.38 -2.20 6.25
CA ARG A 105 6.48 -2.61 7.67
C ARG A 105 7.49 -3.73 7.93
N GLY A 106 8.18 -4.23 6.90
CA GLY A 106 9.33 -5.13 7.05
C GLY A 106 9.03 -6.59 6.70
N VAL A 107 7.85 -6.89 6.17
CA VAL A 107 7.55 -8.20 5.60
C VAL A 107 8.26 -8.33 4.25
N ASP A 108 9.01 -9.40 4.04
CA ASP A 108 9.58 -9.68 2.72
C ASP A 108 8.44 -10.04 1.76
N VAL A 109 8.46 -9.52 0.53
CA VAL A 109 7.45 -9.83 -0.49
C VAL A 109 7.36 -11.33 -0.78
N PHE A 110 8.43 -12.10 -0.58
CA PHE A 110 8.39 -13.56 -0.67
C PHE A 110 7.60 -14.21 0.46
N ASP A 111 7.54 -13.63 1.65
CA ASP A 111 6.70 -14.15 2.74
C ASP A 111 5.21 -13.98 2.41
N ILE A 112 4.84 -12.91 1.71
CA ILE A 112 3.50 -12.75 1.14
C ILE A 112 3.20 -13.88 0.15
N ILE A 113 4.15 -14.20 -0.75
CA ILE A 113 4.00 -15.31 -1.71
C ILE A 113 3.85 -16.65 -0.99
N ARG A 114 4.66 -16.92 0.05
CA ARG A 114 4.56 -18.16 0.85
C ARG A 114 3.18 -18.28 1.51
N LEU A 115 2.64 -17.17 2.03
CA LEU A 115 1.30 -17.12 2.61
C LEU A 115 0.23 -17.47 1.57
N VAL A 116 0.15 -16.75 0.46
CA VAL A 116 -0.92 -16.92 -0.54
C VAL A 116 -0.76 -18.20 -1.38
N ARG A 117 0.41 -18.84 -1.34
CA ARG A 117 0.65 -20.19 -1.87
C ARG A 117 0.22 -21.30 -0.89
N GLY A 118 -0.10 -20.97 0.37
CA GLY A 118 -0.49 -21.95 1.38
C GLY A 118 0.68 -22.72 2.00
N LEU A 119 1.89 -22.14 1.98
CA LEU A 119 3.11 -22.75 2.55
C LEU A 119 3.33 -22.40 4.02
N THR A 120 2.45 -21.59 4.61
CA THR A 120 2.54 -21.15 6.01
C THR A 120 1.16 -21.19 6.65
N HIS A 121 1.09 -21.29 7.98
CA HIS A 121 -0.17 -21.23 8.72
C HIS A 121 -0.75 -19.80 8.87
N GLY A 122 0.01 -18.77 8.51
CA GLY A 122 -0.42 -17.38 8.67
C GLY A 122 0.58 -16.32 8.20
N GLY A 123 1.77 -16.70 7.73
CA GLY A 123 2.81 -15.78 7.27
C GLY A 123 3.86 -15.52 8.35
N TRP A 124 3.70 -14.42 9.09
CA TRP A 124 4.69 -13.92 10.06
C TRP A 124 4.11 -13.81 11.49
N ASN A 125 4.95 -13.47 12.47
CA ASN A 125 4.49 -13.20 13.84
C ASN A 125 4.38 -11.68 14.07
N PRO A 126 3.17 -11.09 14.26
CA PRO A 126 3.02 -9.65 14.44
C PRO A 126 3.77 -9.07 15.66
N ASN A 127 4.09 -9.91 16.66
CA ASN A 127 4.84 -9.52 17.85
C ASN A 127 6.36 -9.50 17.63
N ASP A 128 6.84 -10.02 16.49
CA ASP A 128 8.26 -9.90 16.15
C ASP A 128 8.55 -8.45 15.73
N PRO A 129 9.50 -7.76 16.41
CA PRO A 129 9.82 -6.36 16.12
C PRO A 129 10.17 -6.07 14.65
N ARG A 130 10.63 -7.08 13.91
CA ARG A 130 10.96 -6.96 12.48
C ARG A 130 9.76 -6.54 11.63
N PHE A 131 8.56 -6.99 11.98
CA PHE A 131 7.33 -6.71 11.23
C PHE A 131 6.55 -5.51 11.76
N ARG A 132 7.10 -4.83 12.77
CA ARG A 132 6.59 -3.55 13.30
C ARG A 132 5.07 -3.54 13.42
N ASN A 133 4.51 -4.43 14.24
CA ASN A 133 3.07 -4.45 14.56
C ASN A 133 2.14 -4.58 13.33
N PHE A 134 2.64 -5.09 12.19
CA PHE A 134 1.83 -5.39 11.02
C PHE A 134 1.19 -6.77 11.20
N HIS A 135 -0.14 -6.79 11.36
CA HIS A 135 -0.89 -8.01 11.58
C HIS A 135 -1.04 -8.83 10.30
N LEU A 136 -1.46 -10.08 10.47
CA LEU A 136 -1.67 -11.00 9.36
C LEU A 136 -2.81 -10.54 8.45
N TYR A 137 -2.78 -10.98 7.19
CA TYR A 137 -3.86 -10.72 6.26
C TYR A 137 -5.17 -11.33 6.73
N THR A 138 -6.22 -10.52 6.64
CA THR A 138 -7.59 -10.99 6.90
C THR A 138 -8.11 -11.70 5.64
N LEU A 139 -7.79 -13.00 5.59
CA LEU A 139 -8.23 -14.04 4.66
C LEU A 139 -9.75 -14.28 4.59
N VAL A 140 -10.56 -13.49 3.86
CA VAL A 140 -11.97 -13.85 3.67
C VAL A 140 -12.15 -14.65 2.38
N ILE A 141 -12.18 -15.98 2.51
CA ILE A 141 -12.54 -16.91 1.43
C ILE A 141 -14.00 -17.33 1.71
N GLY A 142 -14.89 -17.11 0.75
CA GLY A 142 -16.35 -17.20 0.94
C GLY A 142 -16.83 -18.50 1.62
N SER A 143 -17.96 -18.35 2.32
CA SER A 143 -18.80 -19.41 2.90
C SER A 143 -19.56 -20.21 1.83
#